data_AF-A0A2H0Z594-F1
#
_entry.id   AF-A0A2H0Z594-F1
#
_cell.length_a   1.000
_cell.length_b   1.000
_cell.length_c   1.000
_cell.angle_alpha   90.00
_cell.angle_beta   90.00
_cell.angle_gamma   90.00
#
_symmetry.space_group_name_H-M   'P 1'
#
loop_
_entity.id
_entity.type
_entity.pdbx_description
1 polymer ?
#
loop_
_entity_poly.entity_id
_entity_poly.type
_entity_poly.pdbx_seq_one_letter_code
_entity_poly.pdbx_strand_id
1 'polypeptide(L)'
;MKNEFIIKVFLLLLIFLSNNDIAQTWEKLNPIFYEKDTILDYAAGNFITKNVGWISTFGHLVSGGFRSILLETKDGGLSWKLIWELKKSISVDKSRGLYKENSSGDGVITTFKLDTNYIWFMGSGVNGGLLFSKNMGLTWDTSSVTHENEYTAGGSFGALHFFNSNMGLAFNNYRWFTKDGGYTWERWMDTATVL
;
A
#
# COMPACT_ATOMS: atom_id res chain seq x y z
N MET A 1 -7.53 -61.48 -2.03
CA MET A 1 -8.73 -60.63 -1.87
C MET A 1 -8.57 -59.50 -0.85
N LYS A 2 -8.18 -59.73 0.42
CA LYS A 2 -8.11 -58.66 1.44
C LYS A 2 -7.18 -57.48 1.07
N ASN A 3 -6.00 -57.75 0.51
CA ASN A 3 -5.04 -56.70 0.17
C ASN A 3 -5.47 -55.86 -1.05
N GLU A 4 -6.17 -56.46 -2.01
CA GLU A 4 -6.68 -55.76 -3.19
C GLU A 4 -7.79 -54.77 -2.82
N PHE A 5 -8.66 -55.16 -1.87
CA PHE A 5 -9.69 -54.28 -1.33
C PHE A 5 -9.08 -53.07 -0.60
N ILE A 6 -8.05 -53.28 0.23
CA ILE A 6 -7.36 -52.20 0.96
C ILE A 6 -6.69 -51.21 0.00
N ILE A 7 -6.02 -51.70 -1.05
CA ILE A 7 -5.38 -50.83 -2.05
C ILE A 7 -6.41 -50.00 -2.81
N LYS A 8 -7.55 -50.59 -3.21
CA LYS A 8 -8.63 -49.88 -3.89
C LYS A 8 -9.25 -48.78 -3.02
N VAL A 9 -9.47 -49.06 -1.73
CA VAL A 9 -9.99 -48.06 -0.78
C VAL A 9 -8.99 -46.93 -0.55
N PHE A 10 -7.69 -47.25 -0.42
CA PHE A 10 -6.64 -46.25 -0.24
C PHE A 10 -6.49 -45.32 -1.46
N LEU A 11 -6.53 -45.87 -2.67
CA LEU A 11 -6.49 -45.10 -3.91
C LEU A 11 -7.73 -44.20 -4.07
N LEU A 12 -8.91 -44.71 -3.71
CA LEU A 12 -10.14 -43.92 -3.73
C LEU A 12 -10.03 -42.72 -2.77
N LEU A 13 -9.48 -42.93 -1.57
CA LEU A 13 -9.29 -41.88 -0.58
C LEU A 13 -8.30 -40.80 -1.07
N LEU A 14 -7.23 -41.20 -1.75
CA LEU A 14 -6.28 -40.28 -2.37
C LEU A 14 -6.91 -39.42 -3.46
N ILE A 15 -7.83 -39.97 -4.27
CA ILE A 15 -8.56 -39.21 -5.29
C ILE A 15 -9.51 -38.18 -4.66
N PHE A 16 -10.17 -38.52 -3.55
CA PHE A 16 -10.99 -37.55 -2.82
C PHE A 16 -10.13 -36.45 -2.17
N LEU A 17 -8.93 -36.78 -1.68
CA LEU A 17 -8.00 -35.78 -1.14
C LEU A 17 -7.41 -34.89 -2.24
N SER A 18 -7.13 -35.43 -3.44
CA SER A 18 -6.63 -34.63 -4.57
C SER A 18 -7.71 -33.79 -5.26
N ASN A 19 -8.99 -34.17 -5.14
CA ASN A 19 -10.11 -33.41 -5.71
C ASN A 19 -10.73 -32.41 -4.71
N ASN A 20 -10.22 -32.35 -3.47
CA ASN A 20 -10.54 -31.28 -2.53
C ASN A 20 -9.72 -30.00 -2.77
N ASP A 21 -9.10 -29.88 -3.95
CA ASP A 21 -8.79 -28.59 -4.57
C ASP A 21 -10.11 -27.89 -4.91
N ILE A 22 -10.84 -27.45 -3.88
CA ILE A 22 -11.89 -26.46 -4.02
C ILE A 22 -11.14 -25.26 -4.58
N ALA A 23 -11.23 -25.09 -5.90
CA ALA A 23 -10.56 -24.02 -6.60
C ALA A 23 -10.82 -22.73 -5.84
N GLN A 24 -9.76 -21.94 -5.64
CA GLN A 24 -9.89 -20.64 -5.02
C GLN A 24 -11.01 -19.87 -5.71
N THR A 25 -12.14 -19.70 -5.03
CA THR A 25 -13.27 -18.96 -5.56
C THR A 25 -13.04 -17.48 -5.32
N TRP A 26 -13.33 -16.68 -6.34
CA TRP A 26 -13.29 -15.23 -6.25
C TRP A 26 -14.72 -14.73 -6.15
N GLU A 27 -15.06 -14.15 -5.00
CA GLU A 27 -16.32 -13.43 -4.83
C GLU A 27 -16.07 -11.94 -5.01
N LYS A 28 -16.87 -11.30 -5.85
CA LYS A 28 -16.87 -9.84 -5.94
C LYS A 28 -17.55 -9.28 -4.69
N LEU A 29 -16.77 -8.71 -3.79
CA LEU A 29 -17.31 -7.93 -2.69
C LEU A 29 -17.89 -6.63 -3.25
N ASN A 30 -19.08 -6.24 -2.79
CA ASN A 30 -19.67 -4.96 -3.19
C ASN A 30 -18.75 -3.82 -2.74
N PRO A 31 -18.24 -2.99 -3.66
CA PRO A 31 -17.31 -1.94 -3.30
C PRO A 31 -18.01 -0.93 -2.39
N ILE A 32 -17.29 -0.46 -1.37
CA ILE A 32 -17.72 0.66 -0.52
C ILE A 32 -17.59 2.00 -1.28
N PHE A 33 -17.17 1.97 -2.54
CA PHE A 33 -16.90 3.14 -3.36
C PHE A 33 -17.98 3.35 -4.40
N TYR A 34 -18.14 4.61 -4.81
CA TYR A 34 -19.04 5.00 -5.88
C TYR A 34 -18.64 4.29 -7.18
N GLU A 35 -19.60 3.74 -7.93
CA GLU A 35 -19.34 2.95 -9.15
C GLU A 35 -18.56 3.71 -10.25
N LYS A 36 -18.52 5.04 -10.17
CA LYS A 36 -17.82 5.90 -11.14
C LYS A 36 -16.44 6.35 -10.66
N ASP A 37 -16.03 5.98 -9.45
CA ASP A 37 -14.80 6.44 -8.86
C ASP A 37 -13.67 5.51 -9.31
N THR A 38 -12.66 6.04 -10.03
CA THR A 38 -11.52 5.23 -10.51
C THR A 38 -10.47 5.03 -9.42
N ILE A 39 -10.86 5.12 -8.14
CA ILE A 39 -9.94 5.14 -7.00
C ILE A 39 -9.07 3.89 -6.89
N LEU A 40 -9.44 2.83 -7.62
CA LEU A 40 -8.75 1.56 -7.67
C LEU A 40 -7.73 1.48 -8.83
N ASP A 41 -7.43 2.60 -9.52
CA ASP A 41 -6.36 2.66 -10.53
C ASP A 41 -5.05 2.08 -9.96
N TYR A 42 -4.77 2.38 -8.69
CA TYR A 42 -3.73 1.73 -7.91
C TYR A 42 -4.30 1.35 -6.53
N ALA A 43 -4.10 0.09 -6.14
CA ALA A 43 -4.45 -0.37 -4.81
C ALA A 43 -3.32 -1.25 -4.26
N ALA A 44 -2.99 -1.04 -2.99
CA ALA A 44 -2.09 -1.88 -2.23
C ALA A 44 -2.81 -2.32 -0.96
N GLY A 45 -2.80 -3.62 -0.69
CA GLY A 45 -3.47 -4.22 0.46
C GLY A 45 -2.50 -4.99 1.33
N ASN A 46 -2.71 -4.98 2.63
CA ASN A 46 -1.94 -5.79 3.55
C ASN A 46 -2.77 -6.24 4.76
N PHE A 47 -2.66 -7.51 5.13
CA PHE A 47 -3.29 -8.09 6.31
C PHE A 47 -2.25 -8.45 7.37
N ILE A 48 -2.49 -8.06 8.62
CA ILE A 48 -1.67 -8.46 9.77
C ILE A 48 -2.17 -9.75 10.41
N THR A 49 -3.46 -10.00 10.29
CA THR A 49 -4.12 -11.26 10.68
C THR A 49 -5.14 -11.61 9.62
N LYS A 50 -5.72 -12.81 9.67
CA LYS A 50 -6.82 -13.17 8.76
C LYS A 50 -8.03 -12.23 8.81
N ASN A 51 -8.17 -11.45 9.89
CA ASN A 51 -9.31 -10.57 10.11
C ASN A 51 -8.96 -9.08 9.96
N VAL A 52 -7.72 -8.69 10.26
CA VAL A 52 -7.31 -7.29 10.34
C VAL A 52 -6.34 -6.95 9.22
N GLY A 53 -6.68 -5.94 8.44
CA GLY A 53 -5.88 -5.49 7.31
C GLY A 53 -6.24 -4.08 6.85
N TRP A 54 -5.43 -3.57 5.92
CA TRP A 54 -5.58 -2.26 5.33
C TRP A 54 -5.50 -2.34 3.82
N ILE A 55 -6.19 -1.41 3.16
CA ILE A 55 -6.02 -1.13 1.74
C ILE A 55 -5.77 0.36 1.58
N SER A 56 -4.68 0.74 0.93
CA SER A 56 -4.57 2.08 0.36
C SER A 56 -4.96 2.04 -1.10
N THR A 57 -5.65 3.07 -1.56
CA THR A 57 -5.94 3.24 -2.97
C THR A 57 -5.54 4.63 -3.43
N PHE A 58 -5.27 4.76 -4.71
CA PHE A 58 -5.01 6.02 -5.40
C PHE A 58 -5.67 5.95 -6.77
N GLY A 59 -6.37 7.01 -7.14
CA GLY A 59 -6.91 7.15 -8.48
C GLY A 59 -7.43 8.54 -8.78
N HIS A 60 -8.00 8.68 -9.96
CA HIS A 60 -8.50 9.96 -10.44
C HIS A 60 -9.95 10.22 -10.05
N LEU A 61 -10.24 11.47 -9.72
CA LEU A 61 -11.63 11.91 -9.54
C LEU A 61 -12.26 12.19 -10.90
N VAL A 62 -13.54 11.82 -11.09
CA VAL A 62 -14.30 12.13 -12.31
C VAL A 62 -14.33 13.64 -12.61
N SER A 63 -14.32 14.48 -11.57
CA SER A 63 -14.29 15.93 -11.69
C SER A 63 -12.92 16.51 -12.11
N GLY A 64 -11.92 15.66 -12.32
CA GLY A 64 -10.52 16.06 -12.36
C GLY A 64 -9.91 16.12 -10.95
N GLY A 65 -8.63 15.81 -10.85
CA GLY A 65 -7.91 15.65 -9.59
C GLY A 65 -7.56 14.21 -9.29
N PHE A 66 -7.09 13.98 -8.07
CA PHE A 66 -6.82 12.65 -7.55
C PHE A 66 -7.36 12.51 -6.14
N ARG A 67 -7.58 11.27 -5.76
CA ARG A 67 -8.03 10.86 -4.44
C ARG A 67 -7.16 9.71 -4.00
N SER A 68 -6.67 9.79 -2.77
CA SER A 68 -6.11 8.64 -2.08
C SER A 68 -6.87 8.37 -0.80
N ILE A 69 -7.10 7.10 -0.51
CA ILE A 69 -7.78 6.69 0.71
C ILE A 69 -7.02 5.55 1.37
N LEU A 70 -7.14 5.49 2.69
CA LEU A 70 -6.72 4.38 3.52
C LEU A 70 -7.94 3.80 4.24
N LEU A 71 -8.12 2.50 4.08
CA LEU A 71 -9.19 1.73 4.67
C LEU A 71 -8.63 0.68 5.61
N GLU A 72 -9.38 0.37 6.66
CA GLU A 72 -9.11 -0.72 7.60
C GLU A 72 -10.27 -1.73 7.56
N THR A 73 -9.97 -3.02 7.62
CA THR A 73 -10.92 -4.08 7.92
C THR A 73 -10.58 -4.74 9.26
N LYS A 74 -11.60 -5.24 9.96
CA LYS A 74 -11.46 -6.05 11.18
C LYS A 74 -12.19 -7.40 11.09
N ASP A 75 -12.71 -7.73 9.92
CA ASP A 75 -13.51 -8.93 9.64
C ASP A 75 -13.06 -9.69 8.37
N GLY A 76 -11.80 -9.53 7.98
CA GLY A 76 -11.22 -10.26 6.85
C GLY A 76 -11.58 -9.68 5.50
N GLY A 77 -11.98 -8.41 5.47
CA GLY A 77 -12.32 -7.67 4.26
C GLY A 77 -13.81 -7.68 3.92
N LEU A 78 -14.67 -8.24 4.78
CA LEU A 78 -16.13 -8.20 4.59
C LEU A 78 -16.67 -6.76 4.73
N SER A 79 -16.08 -5.97 5.62
CA SER A 79 -16.34 -4.54 5.77
C SER A 79 -15.05 -3.75 5.87
N TRP A 80 -15.10 -2.48 5.41
CA TRP A 80 -13.98 -1.56 5.48
C TRP A 80 -14.39 -0.21 6.06
N LYS A 81 -13.56 0.33 6.93
CA LYS A 81 -13.69 1.64 7.57
C LYS A 81 -12.68 2.61 6.98
N LEU A 82 -13.13 3.81 6.60
CA LEU A 82 -12.24 4.90 6.20
C LEU A 82 -11.43 5.40 7.40
N ILE A 83 -10.10 5.32 7.29
CA ILE A 83 -9.15 5.80 8.30
C ILE A 83 -8.57 7.14 7.91
N TRP A 84 -8.23 7.29 6.64
CA TRP A 84 -7.63 8.52 6.13
C TRP A 84 -8.04 8.74 4.68
N GLU A 85 -8.16 10.00 4.29
CA GLU A 85 -8.51 10.42 2.95
C GLU A 85 -7.79 11.71 2.58
N LEU A 86 -7.22 11.72 1.38
CA LEU A 86 -6.74 12.91 0.72
C LEU A 86 -7.47 13.10 -0.59
N LYS A 87 -8.13 14.25 -0.72
CA LYS A 87 -8.78 14.70 -1.94
C LYS A 87 -8.10 15.96 -2.42
N LYS A 88 -7.57 15.93 -3.64
CA LYS A 88 -7.06 17.12 -4.31
C LYS A 88 -7.86 17.36 -5.57
N SER A 89 -8.65 18.44 -5.56
CA SER A 89 -9.33 18.90 -6.77
C SER A 89 -8.33 19.64 -7.66
N ILE A 90 -8.29 19.26 -8.94
CA ILE A 90 -7.64 20.11 -9.95
C ILE A 90 -8.69 21.13 -10.38
N SER A 91 -8.48 22.40 -10.05
CA SER A 91 -9.27 23.48 -10.62
C SER A 91 -8.88 23.63 -12.09
N VAL A 92 -9.77 23.25 -13.01
CA VAL A 92 -9.57 23.52 -14.44
C VAL A 92 -9.78 25.01 -14.67
N ASP A 93 -8.70 25.75 -14.95
CA ASP A 93 -8.82 27.10 -15.49
C ASP A 93 -9.32 27.02 -16.94
N LYS A 94 -10.65 26.98 -17.08
CA LYS A 94 -11.34 26.89 -18.37
C LYS A 94 -11.01 28.06 -19.30
N SER A 95 -10.51 29.18 -18.79
CA SER A 95 -10.23 30.37 -19.61
C SER A 95 -9.04 30.19 -20.56
N ARG A 96 -8.14 29.24 -20.28
CA ARG A 96 -6.90 29.03 -21.05
C ARG A 96 -6.81 27.67 -21.74
N GLY A 97 -7.77 26.76 -21.54
CA GLY A 97 -7.68 25.40 -22.06
C GLY A 97 -6.44 24.63 -21.59
N LEU A 98 -5.76 25.14 -20.56
CA LEU A 98 -4.55 24.60 -19.98
C LEU A 98 -4.86 24.13 -18.57
N TYR A 99 -4.56 22.87 -18.28
CA TYR A 99 -4.57 22.34 -16.92
C TYR A 99 -3.44 23.03 -16.14
N LYS A 100 -3.78 24.08 -15.39
CA LYS A 100 -2.88 24.58 -14.36
C LYS A 100 -3.03 23.72 -13.12
N GLU A 101 -2.11 22.78 -12.94
CA GLU A 101 -1.88 22.17 -11.64
C GLU A 101 -1.39 23.27 -10.68
N ASN A 102 -2.28 23.86 -9.90
CA ASN A 102 -1.93 24.95 -8.97
C ASN A 102 -1.17 24.46 -7.72
N SER A 103 -0.70 23.22 -7.69
CA SER A 103 0.23 22.74 -6.67
C SER A 103 0.73 21.36 -7.06
N SER A 104 2.04 21.16 -6.90
CA SER A 104 2.75 19.89 -6.86
C SER A 104 1.86 18.78 -6.28
N GLY A 105 1.60 17.75 -7.08
CA GLY A 105 0.64 16.69 -6.79
C GLY A 105 1.09 15.82 -5.63
N ASP A 106 0.40 15.94 -4.50
CA ASP A 106 0.63 15.15 -3.30
C ASP A 106 -0.40 14.02 -3.19
N GLY A 107 -0.14 12.84 -3.73
CA GLY A 107 -0.96 11.62 -3.56
C GLY A 107 -0.56 10.80 -2.33
N VAL A 108 -1.07 9.58 -2.12
CA VAL A 108 -0.44 8.55 -1.27
C VAL A 108 -0.40 7.34 -2.17
N ILE A 109 0.80 6.81 -2.46
CA ILE A 109 0.97 5.85 -3.55
C ILE A 109 1.04 4.42 -3.05
N THR A 110 1.43 4.19 -1.78
CA THR A 110 1.79 2.82 -1.39
C THR A 110 1.77 2.56 0.12
N THR A 111 1.45 1.30 0.46
CA THR A 111 1.55 0.70 1.79
C THR A 111 2.74 -0.22 1.85
N PHE A 112 3.52 -0.19 2.94
CA PHE A 112 4.55 -1.19 3.17
C PHE A 112 4.46 -1.73 4.60
N LYS A 113 4.61 -3.05 4.73
CA LYS A 113 4.55 -3.79 5.99
C LYS A 113 5.92 -4.34 6.36
N LEU A 114 6.18 -4.37 7.66
CA LEU A 114 7.30 -5.11 8.24
C LEU A 114 6.88 -6.31 9.08
N ASP A 115 5.95 -6.09 10.01
CA ASP A 115 5.62 -7.07 11.03
C ASP A 115 4.21 -6.81 11.58
N THR A 116 3.83 -7.50 12.65
CA THR A 116 2.49 -7.39 13.23
C THR A 116 2.22 -6.01 13.86
N ASN A 117 3.23 -5.20 14.20
CA ASN A 117 3.05 -4.03 15.06
C ASN A 117 3.27 -2.68 14.35
N TYR A 118 4.07 -2.66 13.28
CA TYR A 118 4.44 -1.42 12.59
C TYR A 118 3.84 -1.34 11.18
N ILE A 119 3.21 -0.21 10.86
CA ILE A 119 2.72 0.09 9.51
C ILE A 119 3.27 1.42 9.02
N TRP A 120 3.73 1.41 7.78
CA TRP A 120 4.29 2.54 7.08
C TRP A 120 3.45 2.84 5.85
N PHE A 121 2.97 4.08 5.74
CA PHE A 121 2.27 4.58 4.56
C PHE A 121 3.04 5.75 3.98
N MET A 122 3.05 5.82 2.65
CA MET A 122 3.85 6.79 1.94
C MET A 122 2.97 7.73 1.13
N GLY A 123 2.94 8.99 1.57
CA GLY A 123 2.53 10.13 0.78
C GLY A 123 3.42 10.33 -0.44
N SER A 124 2.79 10.45 -1.60
CA SER A 124 3.30 11.22 -2.72
C SER A 124 3.15 12.72 -2.43
N GLY A 125 4.09 13.53 -2.90
CA GLY A 125 3.96 15.00 -2.85
C GLY A 125 5.21 15.79 -2.55
N VAL A 126 5.10 17.12 -2.64
CA VAL A 126 6.09 18.05 -2.07
C VAL A 126 6.25 17.71 -0.59
N ASN A 127 5.16 17.61 0.19
CA ASN A 127 5.31 17.26 1.61
C ASN A 127 5.49 15.76 1.88
N GLY A 128 5.60 14.91 0.83
CA GLY A 128 6.01 13.49 0.84
C GLY A 128 5.73 12.68 2.10
N GLY A 129 4.57 12.88 2.72
CA GLY A 129 4.40 12.57 4.14
C GLY A 129 4.40 11.08 4.36
N LEU A 130 5.48 10.56 4.94
CA LEU A 130 5.49 9.21 5.45
C LEU A 130 4.63 9.21 6.71
N LEU A 131 3.53 8.48 6.69
CA LEU A 131 2.71 8.26 7.86
C LEU A 131 3.20 6.98 8.53
N PHE A 132 3.63 7.10 9.77
CA PHE A 132 4.09 5.98 10.56
C PHE A 132 3.06 5.63 11.63
N SER A 133 2.84 4.33 11.84
CA SER A 133 2.08 3.85 12.99
C SER A 133 2.80 2.72 13.71
N LYS A 134 3.01 2.90 15.01
CA LYS A 134 3.55 1.91 15.94
C LYS A 134 2.51 1.00 16.59
N ASN A 135 1.24 1.17 16.22
CA ASN A 135 0.11 0.48 16.82
C ASN A 135 -0.94 0.13 15.77
N MET A 136 -0.48 -0.42 14.65
CA MET A 136 -1.36 -0.97 13.62
C MET A 136 -2.37 0.05 13.07
N GLY A 137 -1.94 1.29 12.83
CA GLY A 137 -2.80 2.35 12.29
C GLY A 137 -3.81 2.96 13.26
N LEU A 138 -3.78 2.59 14.56
CA LEU A 138 -4.64 3.21 15.57
C LEU A 138 -4.26 4.67 15.83
N THR A 139 -2.96 4.97 15.80
CA THR A 139 -2.43 6.34 15.84
C THR A 139 -1.38 6.52 14.76
N TRP A 140 -1.38 7.71 14.16
CA TRP A 140 -0.45 8.11 13.11
C TRP A 140 0.52 9.16 13.65
N ASP A 141 1.81 8.90 13.52
CA ASP A 141 2.85 9.90 13.68
C ASP A 141 3.04 10.60 12.33
N THR A 142 2.66 11.87 12.28
CA THR A 142 2.79 12.73 11.09
C THR A 142 3.94 13.73 11.21
N SER A 143 4.71 13.67 12.30
CA SER A 143 5.73 14.67 12.65
C SER A 143 7.11 14.36 12.07
N SER A 144 7.24 13.27 11.31
CA SER A 144 8.41 12.41 11.43
C SER A 144 9.03 11.95 10.11
N VAL A 145 9.21 12.87 9.16
CA VAL A 145 10.26 12.70 8.13
C VAL A 145 10.90 14.03 7.82
N THR A 146 12.09 14.25 8.37
CA THR A 146 12.99 15.25 7.82
C THR A 146 13.94 14.56 6.86
N HIS A 147 13.92 14.96 5.59
CA HIS A 147 14.92 14.57 4.61
C HIS A 147 15.54 15.83 4.00
N GLU A 148 16.79 15.74 3.55
CA GLU A 148 17.48 16.88 2.93
C GLU A 148 16.77 17.28 1.63
N ASN A 149 16.10 18.43 1.65
CA ASN A 149 15.54 19.18 0.52
C ASN A 149 14.85 18.34 -0.58
N GLU A 150 13.52 18.19 -0.44
CA GLU A 150 12.54 17.58 -1.35
C GLU A 150 12.80 17.87 -2.85
N TYR A 151 13.29 19.06 -3.18
CA TYR A 151 13.51 19.51 -4.55
C TYR A 151 14.72 18.89 -5.28
N THR A 152 15.70 18.35 -4.56
CA THR A 152 16.92 17.76 -5.19
C THR A 152 16.87 16.24 -5.27
N ALA A 153 15.90 15.61 -4.60
CA ALA A 153 15.82 14.18 -4.35
C ALA A 153 15.02 13.38 -5.39
N GLY A 154 14.33 14.02 -6.35
CA GLY A 154 13.72 13.29 -7.46
C GLY A 154 12.34 12.68 -7.21
N GLY A 155 11.48 13.34 -6.42
CA GLY A 155 10.08 12.95 -6.25
C GLY A 155 9.83 11.95 -5.12
N SER A 156 8.57 11.51 -5.01
CA SER A 156 8.11 10.58 -3.97
C SER A 156 8.86 9.25 -4.03
N PHE A 157 9.11 8.65 -2.87
CA PHE A 157 9.55 7.26 -2.81
C PHE A 157 8.56 6.35 -3.56
N GLY A 158 9.08 5.47 -4.42
CA GLY A 158 8.32 4.44 -5.12
C GLY A 158 8.38 3.08 -4.41
N ALA A 159 9.39 2.87 -3.58
CA ALA A 159 9.51 1.67 -2.76
C ALA A 159 10.01 1.99 -1.35
N LEU A 160 9.53 1.25 -0.36
CA LEU A 160 9.97 1.29 1.04
C LEU A 160 10.12 -0.13 1.53
N HIS A 161 11.16 -0.38 2.30
CA HIS A 161 11.40 -1.66 2.92
C HIS A 161 12.16 -1.45 4.22
N PHE A 162 11.59 -1.79 5.37
CA PHE A 162 12.38 -1.88 6.59
C PHE A 162 12.74 -3.32 6.91
N PHE A 163 13.90 -3.48 7.52
CA PHE A 163 14.44 -4.76 8.01
C PHE A 163 14.01 -5.03 9.45
N ASN A 164 13.76 -3.97 10.23
CA ASN A 164 13.20 -3.99 11.58
C ASN A 164 12.56 -2.63 11.90
N SER A 165 12.08 -2.42 13.12
CA SER A 165 11.41 -1.17 13.53
C SER A 165 12.26 0.10 13.36
N ASN A 166 13.59 -0.03 13.28
CA ASN A 166 14.53 1.10 13.27
C ASN A 166 15.25 1.24 11.92
N MET A 167 15.56 0.13 11.24
CA MET A 167 16.41 0.15 10.04
C MET A 167 15.61 -0.11 8.79
N GLY A 168 15.72 0.76 7.78
CA GLY A 168 15.04 0.56 6.51
C GLY A 168 15.64 1.31 5.32
N LEU A 169 15.10 0.99 4.16
CA LEU A 169 15.43 1.54 2.86
C LEU A 169 14.20 2.20 2.24
N ALA A 170 14.42 3.33 1.60
CA ALA A 170 13.44 3.93 0.70
C ALA A 170 14.11 4.18 -0.66
N PHE A 171 13.33 4.09 -1.73
CA PHE A 171 13.81 4.25 -3.09
C PHE A 171 12.95 5.27 -3.82
N ASN A 172 13.61 6.28 -4.38
CA ASN A 172 13.10 7.11 -5.47
C ASN A 172 14.17 7.11 -6.58
N ASN A 173 14.53 8.28 -7.12
CA ASN A 173 15.72 8.42 -7.96
C ASN A 173 17.03 8.08 -7.22
N TYR A 174 16.99 7.94 -5.89
CA TYR A 174 18.10 7.54 -5.06
C TYR A 174 17.70 6.44 -4.08
N ARG A 175 18.71 5.80 -3.49
CA ARG A 175 18.57 4.88 -2.37
C ARG A 175 18.79 5.64 -1.06
N TRP A 176 17.84 5.52 -0.15
CA TRP A 176 17.85 6.18 1.15
C TRP A 176 17.86 5.12 2.24
N PHE A 177 18.52 5.43 3.35
CA PHE A 177 18.62 4.56 4.50
C PHE A 177 18.19 5.28 5.77
N THR A 178 17.48 4.59 6.65
CA THR A 178 17.11 5.07 7.98
C THR A 178 17.64 4.12 9.05
N LYS A 179 17.99 4.68 10.22
CA LYS A 179 18.44 3.94 11.42
C LYS A 179 17.54 4.18 12.64
N ASP A 180 16.56 5.06 12.52
CA ASP A 180 15.71 5.50 13.62
C ASP A 180 14.23 5.19 13.40
N GLY A 181 13.93 4.33 12.42
CA GLY A 181 12.57 3.99 12.07
C GLY A 181 11.96 5.14 11.31
N GLY A 182 12.61 5.58 10.23
CA GLY A 182 12.08 6.49 9.22
C GLY A 182 11.98 7.96 9.61
N TYR A 183 12.39 8.35 10.83
CA TYR A 183 12.38 9.75 11.27
C TYR A 183 13.42 10.58 10.50
N THR A 184 14.60 9.98 10.27
CA THR A 184 15.65 10.55 9.44
C THR A 184 16.04 9.59 8.31
N TRP A 185 16.39 10.18 7.17
CA TRP A 185 16.85 9.44 5.99
C TRP A 185 18.17 9.99 5.50
N GLU A 186 19.16 9.12 5.43
CA GLU A 186 20.47 9.39 4.86
C GLU A 186 20.51 8.88 3.41
N ARG A 187 20.84 9.76 2.48
CA ARG A 187 21.03 9.36 1.08
C ARG A 187 22.32 8.56 0.97
N TRP A 188 22.21 7.31 0.55
CA TRP A 188 23.40 6.49 0.34
C TRP A 188 23.98 6.72 -1.05
N MET A 189 25.09 7.45 -1.10
CA MET A 189 25.79 7.86 -2.33
C MET A 189 26.67 6.78 -2.96
N ASP A 190 26.66 5.54 -2.48
CA ASP A 190 27.34 4.45 -3.17
C ASP A 190 26.66 4.22 -4.51
N THR A 191 27.21 4.90 -5.53
CA THR A 191 27.17 4.40 -6.89
C THR A 191 27.78 3.02 -6.80
N ALA A 192 26.97 1.97 -6.97
CA ALA A 192 27.53 0.78 -7.58
C ALA A 192 28.19 1.29 -8.85
N THR A 193 29.51 1.46 -8.83
CA THR A 193 30.30 1.60 -10.04
C THR A 193 29.87 0.42 -10.88
N VAL A 194 29.18 0.73 -11.97
CA VAL A 194 28.75 -0.22 -12.99
C VAL A 194 29.93 -1.17 -13.21
N LEU A 195 29.77 -2.44 -12.80
CA LEU A 195 30.68 -3.51 -13.17
C LEU A 195 30.41 -3.86 -14.64
#